data_AF-A0A2E2Y7Z2-F1
#
_entry.id   AF-A0A2E2Y7Z2-F1
#
_cell.length_a   1.000
_cell.length_b   1.000
_cell.length_c   1.000
_cell.angle_alpha   90.00
_cell.angle_beta   90.00
_cell.angle_gamma   90.00
#
_symmetry.space_group_name_H-M   'P 1'
#
loop_
_entity.id
_entity.type
_entity.pdbx_description
1 polymer ?
#
loop_
_entity_poly.entity_id
_entity_poly.type
_entity_poly.pdbx_seq_one_letter_code
_entity_poly.pdbx_strand_id
1 'polypeptide(L)' 'MTENHSLHTEPKALYTINNPESVIEVFLDESEGKVTEVKCLNDNRCKEYTYSVEEYLNRYSHHAAGRAVAAQLAVTVE' A
#
# COMPACT_ATOMS: atom_id res chain seq x y z
N MET A 1 -13.93 -28.96 13.67
CA MET A 1 -12.53 -28.82 13.19
C MET A 1 -12.26 -27.33 13.21
N THR A 2 -11.26 -26.91 13.96
CA THR A 2 -11.08 -25.52 14.39
C THR A 2 -10.76 -24.62 13.19
N GLU A 3 -11.71 -23.75 12.82
CA GLU A 3 -11.45 -22.62 11.93
C GLU A 3 -10.50 -21.68 12.67
N ASN A 4 -9.22 -21.79 12.32
CA ASN A 4 -8.21 -20.84 12.74
C ASN A 4 -8.53 -19.54 12.00
N HIS A 5 -9.46 -18.75 12.54
CA HIS A 5 -9.54 -17.33 12.23
C HIS A 5 -8.25 -16.72 12.76
N SER A 6 -7.18 -16.88 11.98
CA SER A 6 -6.09 -15.95 11.99
C SER A 6 -6.76 -14.60 11.94
N LEU A 7 -6.69 -13.87 13.06
CA LEU A 7 -6.84 -12.43 13.06
C LEU A 7 -5.75 -11.95 12.11
N HIS A 8 -6.03 -11.97 10.81
CA HIS A 8 -5.30 -11.15 9.90
C HIS A 8 -5.61 -9.75 10.43
N THR A 9 -4.70 -9.21 11.23
CA THR A 9 -4.29 -7.82 11.03
C THR A 9 -3.83 -7.76 9.58
N GLU A 10 -4.79 -7.77 8.65
CA GLU A 10 -4.54 -7.43 7.27
C GLU A 10 -3.92 -6.05 7.38
N PRO A 11 -2.66 -5.87 6.93
CA PRO A 11 -2.09 -4.53 6.91
C PRO A 11 -3.12 -3.67 6.19
N LYS A 12 -3.66 -2.65 6.87
CA LYS A 12 -4.69 -1.83 6.27
C LYS A 12 -4.01 -1.05 5.15
N ALA A 13 -4.46 -1.25 3.92
CA ALA A 13 -3.96 -0.45 2.81
C ALA A 13 -4.14 1.02 3.14
N LEU A 14 -3.04 1.77 3.05
CA LEU A 14 -3.06 3.22 3.23
C LEU A 14 -3.92 3.86 2.14
N TYR A 15 -3.82 3.31 0.93
CA TYR A 15 -4.58 3.77 -0.21
C TYR A 15 -4.94 2.60 -1.12
N THR A 16 -6.18 2.60 -1.61
CA THR A 16 -6.66 1.59 -2.56
C THR A 16 -7.19 2.30 -3.81
N ILE A 17 -6.62 1.95 -4.96
CA ILE A 17 -7.06 2.39 -6.28
C ILE A 17 -7.82 1.23 -6.91
N ASN A 18 -9.13 1.40 -7.05
CA ASN A 18 -9.98 0.44 -7.75
C ASN A 18 -10.13 0.85 -9.21
N ASN A 19 -9.43 0.14 -10.09
CA ASN A 19 -9.65 0.22 -11.53
C ASN A 19 -10.57 -0.93 -11.97
N PRO A 20 -11.32 -0.78 -13.09
CA PRO A 20 -12.25 -1.82 -13.57
C PRO A 20 -11.58 -3.17 -13.88
N GLU A 21 -10.27 -3.18 -14.18
CA GLU A 21 -9.51 -4.38 -14.53
C GLU A 21 -8.41 -4.72 -13.51
N SER A 22 -8.22 -3.89 -12.49
CA SER A 22 -7.18 -4.09 -11.49
C SER A 22 -7.43 -3.33 -10.20
N VAL A 23 -7.03 -3.91 -9.08
CA VAL A 23 -6.98 -3.23 -7.78
C VAL A 23 -5.52 -3.00 -7.44
N ILE A 24 -5.19 -1.77 -7.04
CA ILE A 24 -3.85 -1.42 -6.56
C ILE A 24 -3.99 -0.98 -5.11
N GLU A 25 -3.30 -1.67 -4.22
CA GLU A 25 -3.25 -1.38 -2.80
C GLU A 25 -1.85 -0.91 -2.43
N VAL A 26 -1.78 0.16 -1.67
CA VAL A 26 -0.53 0.79 -1.25
C VAL A 26 -0.45 0.70 0.26
N PHE A 27 0.61 0.07 0.75
CA PHE A 27 0.92 -0.11 2.16
C PHE A 27 2.17 0.71 2.48
N LEU A 28 2.13 1.44 3.58
CA LEU A 28 3.28 2.16 4.10
C LEU A 28 3.77 1.42 5.35
N ASP A 29 5.03 1.03 5.33
CA ASP A 29 5.74 0.54 6.50
C ASP A 29 6.57 1.69 7.09
N GLU A 30 6.03 2.32 8.13
CA GLU A 30 6.66 3.46 8.82
C GLU A 30 7.90 3.03 9.62
N SER A 31 7.97 1.76 10.03
CA SER A 31 9.09 1.24 10.81
C SER A 31 10.33 1.02 9.93
N GLU A 32 10.13 0.51 8.73
CA GLU A 32 11.19 0.26 7.75
C GLU A 32 11.39 1.40 6.74
N GLY A 33 10.46 2.38 6.69
CA GLY A 33 10.50 3.46 5.71
C GLY A 33 10.27 2.98 4.27
N LYS A 34 9.42 1.97 4.09
CA LYS A 34 9.15 1.32 2.80
C LYS A 34 7.69 1.45 2.41
N VAL A 35 7.44 1.47 1.11
CA VAL A 35 6.11 1.44 0.52
C VAL A 35 5.99 0.17 -0.30
N THR A 36 4.97 -0.62 0.01
CA THR A 36 4.63 -1.83 -0.74
C THR A 36 3.38 -1.56 -1.56
N GLU A 37 3.50 -1.65 -2.88
CA GLU A 37 2.39 -1.55 -3.81
C GLU A 37 2.02 -2.95 -4.31
N VAL A 38 0.80 -3.38 -4.02
CA VAL A 38 0.25 -4.65 -4.47
C VAL A 38 -0.75 -4.35 -5.58
N LYS A 39 -0.43 -4.79 -6.81
CA LYS A 39 -1.31 -4.68 -7.96
C LYS A 39 -1.90 -6.04 -8.30
N CYS A 40 -3.19 -6.20 -8.08
CA CYS A 40 -3.96 -7.39 -8.44
C CYS A 40 -4.79 -7.15 -9.71
N LEU A 41 -4.64 -8.03 -10.69
CA LEU A 41 -5.46 -8.06 -11.92
C LEU A 41 -6.65 -9.01 -11.74
N ASN A 42 -7.70 -8.85 -12.55
CA ASN A 42 -8.91 -9.69 -12.51
C ASN A 42 -8.66 -11.20 -12.66
N ASP A 43 -7.53 -11.63 -13.24
CA ASP A 43 -7.15 -13.04 -13.42
C ASP A 43 -6.41 -13.62 -12.19
N ASN A 44 -6.67 -13.09 -10.99
CA ASN A 44 -5.97 -13.46 -9.74
C ASN A 44 -4.44 -13.28 -9.79
N ARG A 45 -3.92 -12.53 -10.76
CA ARG A 45 -2.48 -12.21 -10.85
C ARG A 45 -2.20 -10.97 -10.02
N CYS A 46 -1.71 -11.20 -8.81
CA CYS A 46 -1.18 -10.14 -7.96
C CYS A 46 0.32 -10.03 -8.13
N LYS A 47 0.80 -8.79 -8.22
CA LYS A 47 2.22 -8.48 -8.23
C LYS A 47 2.51 -7.43 -7.18
N GLU A 48 3.47 -7.74 -6.32
CA GLU A 48 3.95 -6.85 -5.28
C GLU A 48 5.20 -6.12 -5.76
N TYR A 49 5.27 -4.84 -5.42
CA TYR A 49 6.41 -3.98 -5.67
C TYR A 49 6.76 -3.25 -4.39
N THR A 50 7.99 -3.45 -3.92
CA THR A 50 8.49 -2.75 -2.73
C THR A 50 9.42 -1.63 -3.17
N TYR A 51 9.19 -0.44 -2.63
CA TYR A 51 9.96 0.77 -2.87
C TYR A 51 10.35 1.39 -1.54
N SER A 52 11.44 2.15 -1.51
CA SER A 52 11.67 3.08 -0.40
C SER A 52 10.66 4.22 -0.46
N VAL A 53 10.26 4.77 0.69
CA VAL A 53 9.36 5.92 0.77
C VAL A 53 9.82 7.07 -0.13
N GLU A 54 11.10 7.40 -0.09
CA GLU A 54 11.68 8.50 -0.88
C GLU A 54 11.53 8.26 -2.39
N GLU A 55 11.80 7.03 -2.84
CA GLU A 55 11.65 6.65 -4.25
C GLU A 55 10.18 6.70 -4.66
N TYR A 56 9.29 6.16 -3.82
CA TYR A 56 7.85 6.14 -4.08
C TYR A 56 7.29 7.56 -4.19
N LEU A 57 7.65 8.45 -3.26
CA LEU A 57 7.21 9.84 -3.28
C LEU A 57 7.79 10.60 -4.47
N ASN A 58 9.06 10.39 -4.82
CA ASN A 58 9.63 11.02 -6.02
C ASN A 58 8.87 10.61 -7.29
N ARG A 59 8.50 9.33 -7.40
CA ARG A 59 7.82 8.76 -8.57
C ARG A 59 6.31 9.06 -8.60
N TYR A 60 5.65 9.07 -7.45
CA TYR A 60 4.18 9.11 -7.31
C TYR A 60 3.65 10.29 -6.50
N SER A 61 4.47 11.31 -6.19
CA SER A 61 4.03 12.54 -5.48
C SER A 61 2.86 13.27 -6.14
N HIS A 62 2.73 13.13 -7.46
CA HIS A 62 1.61 13.70 -8.23
C HIS A 62 0.33 12.86 -8.14
N HIS A 63 0.44 11.60 -7.73
CA HIS A 63 -0.69 10.68 -7.56
C HIS A 63 -1.30 10.81 -6.16
N ALA A 64 -2.60 10.51 -6.04
CA ALA A 64 -3.30 10.51 -4.76
C ALA A 64 -2.67 9.55 -3.73
N ALA A 65 -2.17 8.40 -4.18
CA ALA A 65 -1.46 7.43 -3.34
C ALA A 65 -0.19 8.02 -2.73
N GLY A 66 0.68 8.66 -3.52
CA GLY A 66 1.89 9.31 -3.00
C GLY A 66 1.58 10.46 -2.05
N ARG A 67 0.51 11.22 -2.31
CA ARG A 67 0.02 12.24 -1.37
C ARG A 67 -0.46 11.63 -0.05
N ALA A 68 -1.16 10.50 -0.08
CA ALA A 68 -1.59 9.79 1.12
C ALA A 68 -0.39 9.28 1.93
N VAL A 69 0.62 8.71 1.27
CA VAL A 69 1.89 8.30 1.91
C VAL A 69 2.58 9.49 2.57
N ALA A 70 2.72 10.61 1.86
CA ALA A 70 3.34 11.82 2.41
C ALA A 70 2.55 12.39 3.60
N ALA A 71 1.21 12.38 3.52
CA ALA A 71 0.35 12.87 4.59
C ALA A 71 0.44 11.99 5.84
N GLN A 72 0.44 10.65 5.68
CA GLN A 72 0.60 9.72 6.79
C GLN A 72 1.96 9.90 7.47
N LEU A 73 3.02 10.02 6.69
CA LEU A 73 4.36 10.28 7.23
C LEU A 73 4.43 11.61 7.97
N ALA A 74 3.75 12.66 7.48
CA ALA A 74 3.73 13.96 8.15
C ALA A 74 2.99 13.93 9.51
N VAL A 75 1.92 13.14 9.62
CA VAL A 75 1.15 12.98 10.87
C VAL A 75 1.97 12.29 11.97
N THR A 76 2.87 11.39 11.60
CA THR A 76 3.70 10.64 12.57
C THR A 76 4.85 11.47 13.18
N VAL A 77 5.09 12.70 12.69
CA VAL A 77 6.16 13.60 13.19
C VAL A 77 5.67 14.59 14.26
N GLU A 78 4.39 14.57 14.67
CA GLU A 78 3.83 15.47 15.70
C GLU A 78 3.72 14.85 17.10
#